data_AF-A0A2G8T532-F1
#
_entry.id   AF-A0A2G8T532-F1
#
_cell.length_a   1.000
_cell.length_b   1.000
_cell.length_c   1.000
_cell.angle_alpha   90.00
_cell.angle_beta   90.00
_cell.angle_gamma   90.00
#
_symmetry.space_group_name_H-M   'P 1'
#
loop_
_entity.id
_entity.type
_entity.pdbx_description
1 polymer ?
#
loop_
_entity_poly.entity_id
_entity_poly.type
_entity_poly.pdbx_seq_one_letter_code
_entity_poly.pdbx_strand_id
1 'polypeptide(L)'
;MRLCRRGRLSDITPLAYRLRAAVPIRFKISSSTNIDDIVRLALPGVKLTHMVQVQVPVRLNTHYFSLENKGMLFEAMLKTQTLTLDDLKV
;
A
#
# COMPACT_ATOMS: atom_id res chain seq x y z
N MET A 1 14.56 -38.93 15.04
CA MET A 1 14.64 -38.21 13.75
C MET A 1 13.47 -37.24 13.63
N ARG A 2 13.69 -35.92 13.84
CA ARG A 2 12.66 -34.89 13.61
C ARG A 2 13.14 -34.05 12.42
N LEU A 3 12.43 -34.18 11.29
CA LEU A 3 12.74 -33.45 10.06
C LEU A 3 12.43 -31.96 10.29
N CYS A 4 13.49 -31.17 10.46
CA CYS A 4 13.41 -29.72 10.45
C CYS A 4 13.05 -29.29 9.02
N ARG A 5 11.76 -29.09 8.72
CA ARG A 5 11.31 -28.40 7.50
C ARG A 5 11.74 -26.94 7.61
N ARG A 6 13.02 -26.66 7.32
CA ARG A 6 13.49 -25.31 6.99
C ARG A 6 12.80 -24.91 5.69
N GLY A 7 11.70 -24.17 5.80
CA GLY A 7 11.15 -23.42 4.68
C GLY A 7 12.27 -22.56 4.10
N ARG A 8 12.60 -22.81 2.84
CA ARG A 8 13.71 -22.19 2.13
C ARG A 8 13.36 -20.71 1.91
N LEU A 9 14.10 -19.80 2.53
CA LEU A 9 13.91 -18.35 2.36
C LEU A 9 14.01 -17.87 0.88
N SER A 10 14.52 -18.71 -0.02
CA SER A 10 14.65 -18.42 -1.46
C SER A 10 13.33 -18.36 -2.22
N ASP A 11 12.28 -19.01 -1.71
CA ASP A 11 11.00 -19.16 -2.43
C ASP A 11 10.05 -17.97 -2.16
N ILE A 12 10.40 -17.10 -1.21
CA ILE A 12 9.63 -15.92 -0.80
C ILE A 12 9.88 -14.73 -1.74
N THR A 13 11.08 -14.66 -2.31
CA THR A 13 11.57 -13.57 -3.17
C THR A 13 10.64 -13.21 -4.35
N PRO A 14 10.11 -14.17 -5.14
CA PRO A 14 9.23 -13.84 -6.26
C PRO A 14 7.83 -13.38 -5.82
N LEU A 15 7.33 -13.84 -4.68
CA LEU A 15 6.00 -13.46 -4.17
C LEU A 15 6.01 -12.04 -3.55
N ALA A 16 7.07 -11.70 -2.83
CA ALA A 16 7.25 -10.39 -2.22
C ALA A 16 7.38 -9.27 -3.26
N TYR A 17 8.08 -9.53 -4.37
CA TYR A 17 8.22 -8.56 -5.47
C TYR A 17 6.86 -8.20 -6.11
N ARG A 18 6.01 -9.21 -6.34
CA ARG A 18 4.68 -9.02 -6.93
C ARG A 18 3.79 -8.14 -6.05
N LEU A 19 3.86 -8.27 -4.73
CA LEU A 19 3.11 -7.41 -3.80
C LEU A 19 3.55 -5.96 -3.92
N ARG A 20 4.86 -5.69 -3.96
CA ARG A 20 5.39 -4.33 -4.10
C ARG A 20 4.94 -3.66 -5.40
N ALA A 21 4.85 -4.42 -6.49
CA ALA A 21 4.40 -3.90 -7.79
C ALA A 21 2.87 -3.75 -7.89
N ALA A 22 2.10 -4.68 -7.29
CA ALA A 22 0.64 -4.67 -7.39
C ALA A 22 -0.03 -3.67 -6.43
N VAL A 23 0.54 -3.45 -5.24
CA VAL A 23 -0.07 -2.61 -4.20
C VAL A 23 -0.29 -1.16 -4.66
N PRO A 24 0.70 -0.43 -5.20
CA PRO A 24 0.49 0.96 -5.62
C PRO A 24 -0.52 1.13 -6.75
N ILE A 25 -0.79 0.07 -7.53
CA ILE A 25 -1.71 0.09 -8.67
C ILE A 25 -3.15 -0.21 -8.22
N ARG A 26 -3.31 -1.06 -7.21
CA ARG A 26 -4.62 -1.59 -6.78
C ARG A 26 -5.24 -0.83 -5.62
N PHE A 27 -4.43 -0.24 -4.76
CA PHE A 27 -4.92 0.50 -3.61
C PHE A 27 -5.16 1.96 -3.98
N LYS A 28 -6.41 2.37 -3.84
CA LYS A 28 -6.81 3.77 -3.97
C LYS A 28 -6.88 4.38 -2.59
N ILE A 29 -6.17 5.49 -2.42
CA ILE A 29 -6.16 6.25 -1.19
C ILE A 29 -6.65 7.65 -1.47
N SER A 30 -7.64 8.09 -0.70
CA SER A 30 -8.14 9.45 -0.75
C SER A 30 -8.90 9.82 0.54
N SER A 31 -9.40 11.06 0.55
CA SER A 31 -10.40 11.51 1.52
C SER A 31 -11.68 10.67 1.38
N SER A 32 -12.38 10.46 2.50
CA SER A 32 -13.70 9.81 2.56
C SER A 32 -14.76 10.50 1.69
N THR A 33 -14.61 11.80 1.44
CA THR A 33 -15.52 12.57 0.58
C THR A 33 -15.36 12.31 -0.91
N ASN A 34 -14.14 11.94 -1.34
CA ASN A 34 -13.79 11.88 -2.77
C ASN A 34 -13.50 10.46 -3.25
N ILE A 35 -13.53 9.47 -2.35
CA ILE A 35 -13.19 8.08 -2.67
C ILE A 35 -14.17 7.47 -3.67
N ASP A 36 -15.47 7.74 -3.49
CA ASP A 36 -16.52 7.21 -4.36
C ASP A 36 -16.33 7.64 -5.82
N ASP A 37 -15.99 8.92 -6.03
CA ASP A 37 -15.74 9.47 -7.35
C ASP A 37 -14.45 8.90 -7.96
N ILE A 38 -13.38 8.76 -7.17
CA ILE A 38 -12.09 8.21 -7.63
C ILE A 38 -12.24 6.74 -8.01
N VAL A 39 -13.03 5.97 -7.26
CA VAL A 39 -13.33 4.58 -7.57
C VAL A 39 -14.17 4.50 -8.84
N ARG A 40 -15.28 5.25 -8.92
CA ARG A 40 -16.19 5.29 -10.07
C ARG A 40 -15.51 5.69 -11.38
N LEU A 41 -14.67 6.72 -11.33
CA LEU A 41 -14.02 7.29 -12.51
C LEU A 41 -12.69 6.60 -12.86
N ALA A 42 -12.33 5.53 -12.15
CA ALA A 42 -11.04 4.85 -12.31
C ALA A 42 -9.82 5.80 -12.15
N LEU A 43 -9.98 6.93 -11.43
CA LEU A 43 -8.92 7.93 -11.29
C LEU A 43 -7.75 7.39 -10.45
N PRO A 44 -6.52 7.90 -10.69
CA PRO A 44 -5.38 7.60 -9.84
C PRO A 44 -5.58 8.23 -8.45
N GLY A 45 -5.41 7.42 -7.41
CA GLY A 45 -5.40 7.90 -6.02
C GLY A 45 -4.04 8.48 -5.62
N VAL A 46 -3.86 8.73 -4.33
CA VAL A 46 -2.57 9.19 -3.80
C VAL A 46 -1.50 8.10 -3.99
N LYS A 47 -0.34 8.50 -4.50
CA LYS A 47 0.73 7.57 -4.84
C LYS A 47 1.37 6.97 -3.60
N LEU A 48 1.59 5.65 -3.65
CA LEU A 48 2.36 4.91 -2.65
C LEU A 48 3.77 4.62 -3.17
N THR A 49 4.78 4.90 -2.34
CA THR A 49 6.18 4.59 -2.64
C THR A 49 6.73 3.64 -1.59
N HIS A 50 7.26 2.49 -2.01
CA HIS A 50 7.82 1.52 -1.08
C HIS A 50 9.05 2.07 -0.34
N MET A 51 9.06 1.97 1.00
CA MET A 51 10.19 2.36 1.84
C MET A 51 10.91 1.14 2.43
N VAL A 52 12.24 1.13 2.33
CA VAL A 52 13.09 0.06 2.90
C VAL A 52 13.42 0.32 4.37
N GLN A 53 13.54 1.60 4.76
CA GLN A 53 13.89 2.00 6.11
C GLN A 53 12.75 2.82 6.71
N VAL A 54 12.18 2.34 7.82
CA VAL A 54 11.14 3.02 8.59
C VAL A 54 11.64 3.30 9.99
N GLN A 55 11.19 4.41 10.58
CA GLN A 55 11.53 4.81 11.96
C GLN A 55 10.71 4.04 13.02
N VAL A 56 9.82 3.15 12.59
CA VAL A 56 8.97 2.30 13.43
C VAL A 56 9.60 0.89 13.51
N PRO A 57 9.46 0.14 14.61
CA PRO A 57 10.00 -1.22 14.71
C PRO A 57 9.57 -2.10 13.53
N VAL A 58 10.56 -2.60 12.78
CA VAL A 58 10.33 -3.37 11.55
C VAL A 58 9.82 -4.77 11.89
N ARG A 59 8.67 -5.14 11.31
CA ARG A 59 8.13 -6.50 11.41
C ARG A 59 8.58 -7.33 10.21
N LEU A 60 9.07 -8.54 10.48
CA LEU A 60 9.35 -9.54 9.46
C LEU A 60 8.06 -9.83 8.67
N ASN A 61 8.18 -9.97 7.34
CA ASN A 61 7.08 -10.20 6.42
C ASN A 61 6.07 -9.03 6.28
N THR A 62 6.42 -7.81 6.70
CA THR A 62 5.62 -6.59 6.48
C THR A 62 6.33 -5.67 5.50
N HIS A 63 5.57 -5.13 4.53
CA HIS A 63 6.07 -4.15 3.57
C HIS A 63 5.54 -2.77 3.95
N TYR A 64 6.43 -1.80 3.98
CA TYR A 64 6.09 -0.43 4.35
C TYR A 64 6.07 0.45 3.11
N PHE A 65 5.05 1.30 3.03
CA PHE A 65 4.87 2.23 1.94
C PHE A 65 4.70 3.63 2.50
N SER A 66 5.41 4.59 1.93
CA SER A 66 5.15 6.02 2.14
C SER A 66 3.97 6.44 1.29
N LEU A 67 3.09 7.21 1.89
CA LEU A 67 2.09 7.98 1.18
C LEU A 67 2.70 9.29 0.68
N GLU A 68 2.38 9.69 -0.55
CA GLU A 68 2.77 10.99 -1.09
C GLU A 68 2.02 12.12 -0.37
N ASN A 69 2.76 13.03 0.25
CA ASN A 69 2.22 14.12 1.07
C ASN A 69 1.99 15.42 0.29
N LYS A 70 1.76 15.32 -1.03
CA LYS A 70 1.63 16.46 -1.93
C LYS A 70 0.42 16.29 -2.84
N GLY A 71 -0.06 17.42 -3.35
CA GLY A 71 -1.14 17.47 -4.33
C GLY A 71 -2.53 17.64 -3.73
N MET A 72 -3.49 17.88 -4.61
CA MET A 72 -4.86 18.26 -4.25
C MET A 72 -5.58 17.19 -3.42
N LEU A 73 -5.32 15.90 -3.69
CA LEU A 73 -5.90 14.80 -2.93
C LEU A 73 -5.39 14.75 -1.48
N PHE A 74 -4.12 15.07 -1.27
CA PHE A 74 -3.53 15.13 0.07
C PHE A 74 -4.08 16.31 0.86
N GLU A 75 -4.22 17.48 0.23
CA GLU A 75 -4.86 18.63 0.87
C GLU A 75 -6.32 18.37 1.22
N ALA A 76 -7.05 17.67 0.35
CA ALA A 76 -8.42 17.25 0.64
C ALA A 76 -8.47 16.34 1.86
N MET A 77 -7.55 15.37 1.99
CA MET A 77 -7.43 14.51 3.18
C MET A 77 -7.09 15.30 4.45
N LEU A 78 -6.23 16.33 4.35
CA LEU A 78 -5.94 17.20 5.49
C LEU A 78 -7.17 18.00 5.93
N LYS A 79 -7.97 18.49 4.99
CA LYS A 79 -9.20 19.25 5.28
C LYS A 79 -10.28 18.38 5.92
N THR A 80 -10.44 17.14 5.46
CA THR A 80 -11.44 16.21 6.01
C THR A 80 -10.93 15.40 7.20
N GLN A 81 -9.63 15.46 7.49
CA GLN A 81 -8.93 14.70 8.52
C GLN A 81 -9.21 13.19 8.48
N THR A 82 -9.56 12.68 7.29
CA THR A 82 -9.98 11.30 7.09
C THR A 82 -9.19 10.68 5.95
N LEU A 83 -8.82 9.42 6.12
CA LEU A 83 -8.03 8.67 5.17
C LEU A 83 -8.73 7.34 4.90
N THR A 84 -9.23 7.17 3.68
CA THR A 84 -9.96 5.98 3.25
C THR A 84 -9.09 5.17 2.30
N LEU A 85 -9.04 3.86 2.56
CA LEU A 85 -8.34 2.86 1.77
C LEU A 85 -9.39 1.97 1.12
N ASP A 86 -9.39 1.93 -0.21
CA ASP A 86 -10.24 1.03 -0.97
C ASP A 86 -9.39 0.19 -1.93
N ASP A 87 -9.68 -1.11 -1.95
CA ASP A 87 -9.13 -2.07 -2.89
C ASP A 87 -10.04 -2.16 -4.12
N LEU A 88 -9.48 -1.83 -5.29
CA LEU A 88 -10.19 -2.02 -6.54
C LEU A 88 -10.35 -3.54 -6.78
N LYS A 89 -11.56 -4.06 -6.54
CA LYS A 89 -11.98 -5.39 -6.98
C LYS A 89 -12.01 -5.38 -8.51
N VAL A 90 -10.94 -5.90 -9.11
CA VAL A 90 -10.91 -6.30 -10.52
C VAL A 90 -11.57 -7.66 -10.65
#